data_AF-A0A2T5YJZ8-F1
#
_entry.id   AF-A0A2T5YJZ8-F1
#
_cell.length_a   1.000
_cell.length_b   1.000
_cell.length_c   1.000
_cell.angle_alpha   90.00
_cell.angle_beta   90.00
_cell.angle_gamma   90.00
#
_symmetry.space_group_name_H-M   'P 1'
#
loop_
_entity.id
_entity.type
_entity.pdbx_description
1 polymer ?
#
loop_
_entity_poly.entity_id
_entity_poly.type
_entity_poly.pdbx_seq_one_letter_code
_entity_poly.pdbx_strand_id
1 'polypeptide(L)' 'MNTSALVVMLGTMLLVTGLMIYFFTRVLNAPPKPEPDSYLDNDDDPDRQATP' A
#
# COMPACT_ATOMS: atom_id res chain seq x y z
N MET A 1 -4.40 38.20 -9.88
CA MET A 1 -3.85 36.82 -9.71
C MET A 1 -2.90 36.55 -10.84
N ASN A 2 -1.69 36.06 -10.57
CA ASN A 2 -0.76 35.70 -11.63
C ASN A 2 -1.17 34.37 -12.26
N THR A 3 -1.33 34.35 -13.58
CA THR A 3 -1.71 33.14 -14.32
C THR A 3 -0.72 31.99 -14.04
N SER A 4 0.56 32.31 -13.89
CA SER A 4 1.61 31.32 -13.61
C SER A 4 1.41 30.58 -12.28
N ALA A 5 1.03 31.24 -11.18
CA ALA A 5 0.81 30.51 -9.92
C ALA A 5 -0.48 29.68 -9.97
N LEU A 6 -1.51 30.15 -10.67
CA LEU A 6 -2.74 29.39 -10.84
C LEU A 6 -2.47 28.08 -11.62
N VAL A 7 -1.66 28.15 -12.67
CA VAL A 7 -1.26 26.95 -13.44
C VAL A 7 -0.48 25.96 -12.58
N VAL A 8 0.50 26.42 -11.78
CA VAL A 8 1.27 25.55 -10.89
C VAL A 8 0.40 24.94 -9.80
N MET A 9 -0.51 25.73 -9.21
CA MET A 9 -1.44 25.26 -8.18
C MET A 9 -2.37 24.18 -8.74
N LEU A 10 -3.03 24.41 -9.87
CA LEU A 10 -3.91 23.40 -10.47
C LEU A 10 -3.13 22.19 -10.99
N GLY A 11 -1.94 22.41 -11.56
CA GLY A 11 -1.09 21.33 -12.05
C GLY A 11 -0.64 20.38 -10.94
N THR A 12 -0.19 20.92 -9.81
CA THR A 12 0.19 20.11 -8.64
C THR A 12 -1.00 19.36 -8.05
N MET A 13 -2.17 20.00 -7.94
CA MET A 13 -3.40 19.34 -7.49
C MET A 13 -3.78 18.16 -8.39
N LEU A 14 -3.80 18.36 -9.71
CA LEU A 14 -4.14 17.31 -10.67
C LEU A 14 -3.11 16.18 -10.67
N LEU A 15 -1.81 16.50 -10.56
CA LEU A 15 -0.74 15.51 -10.48
C LEU A 15 -0.92 14.60 -9.26
N VAL A 16 -1.03 15.19 -8.07
CA VAL A 16 -1.17 14.42 -6.82
C VAL A 16 -2.46 13.60 -6.84
N THR A 17 -3.58 14.20 -7.27
CA THR A 17 -4.85 13.50 -7.40
C THR A 17 -4.76 12.32 -8.37
N GLY A 18 -4.11 12.51 -9.53
CA GLY A 18 -3.90 11.46 -10.52
C GLY A 18 -3.04 10.30 -10.01
N LEU A 19 -1.94 10.61 -9.31
CA LEU A 19 -1.10 9.60 -8.67
C LEU A 19 -1.87 8.82 -7.61
N MET A 20 -2.70 9.51 -6.82
CA MET A 20 -3.50 8.90 -5.77
C MET A 20 -4.53 7.93 -6.36
N ILE A 21 -5.27 8.36 -7.40
CA ILE A 21 -6.22 7.51 -8.12
C ILE A 21 -5.50 6.28 -8.69
N TYR A 22 -4.38 6.47 -9.39
CA TYR A 22 -3.60 5.37 -9.96
C TYR A 22 -3.20 4.34 -8.90
N PHE A 23 -2.64 4.79 -7.76
CA PHE A 23 -2.17 3.91 -6.71
C PHE A 23 -3.33 3.12 -6.09
N PHE A 24 -4.44 3.79 -5.75
CA PHE A 24 -5.60 3.11 -5.18
C PHE A 24 -6.23 2.14 -6.17
N THR A 25 -6.39 2.51 -7.44
CA THR A 25 -6.88 1.58 -8.47
C THR A 25 -5.95 0.38 -8.60
N ARG A 26 -4.63 0.57 -8.52
CA ARG A 26 -3.67 -0.54 -8.56
C ARG A 26 -3.78 -1.46 -7.34
N VAL A 27 -3.91 -0.91 -6.13
CA VAL A 27 -4.00 -1.69 -4.89
C VAL A 27 -5.31 -2.45 -4.79
N LEU A 28 -6.43 -1.77 -5.08
CA LEU A 28 -7.77 -2.38 -4.97
C LEU A 28 -8.02 -3.49 -6.00
N ASN A 29 -7.34 -3.42 -7.15
CA ASN A 29 -7.45 -4.43 -8.21
C ASN A 29 -6.27 -5.40 -8.24
N ALA A 30 -5.33 -5.31 -7.29
CA ALA A 30 -4.23 -6.26 -7.21
C ALA A 30 -4.79 -7.65 -6.89
N PRO A 31 -4.36 -8.71 -7.60
CA PRO A 31 -4.77 -10.06 -7.24
C PRO A 31 -4.29 -10.38 -5.82
N PRO A 32 -5.06 -11.17 -5.03
CA PRO A 32 -4.61 -11.64 -3.73
C PRO A 32 -3.26 -12.33 -3.90
N LYS A 33 -2.22 -11.78 -3.25
CA LYS A 33 -0.93 -12.45 -3.19
C LYS A 33 -1.02 -13.47 -2.07
N PRO A 34 -0.83 -14.78 -2.34
CA PRO A 34 -0.66 -15.75 -1.26
C PRO A 34 0.53 -15.28 -0.43
N GLU A 35 0.29 -14.90 0.81
CA GLU A 35 1.37 -14.60 1.73
C GLU A 35 1.96 -15.94 2.20
N PRO A 36 3.29 -16.11 2.18
CA PRO A 36 3.89 -17.25 2.86
C PRO A 36 3.54 -17.17 4.34
N ASP A 37 3.21 -18.32 4.94
CA ASP A 37 2.86 -18.37 6.35
C ASP A 37 4.01 -17.79 7.19
N SER A 38 3.74 -16.69 7.89
CA SER A 38 4.73 -16.00 8.73
C SER A 38 5.13 -16.80 9.97
N TYR A 39 4.39 -17.86 10.30
CA TYR A 39 4.64 -18.72 11.46
C TYR A 39 5.17 -20.11 11.11
N LEU A 40 5.38 -20.42 9.82
CA LEU A 40 5.90 -21.72 9.35
C LEU A 40 7.21 -22.14 10.04
N ASP A 41 8.09 -21.17 10.30
CA ASP A 41 9.38 -21.41 10.99
C ASP A 41 9.25 -21.61 12.51
N ASN A 42 8.05 -21.40 13.06
CA ASN A 42 7.75 -21.43 14.48
C ASN A 42 6.70 -22.49 14.87
N ASP A 43 6.13 -23.19 13.88
CA ASP A 43 5.10 -24.21 14.11
C ASP A 43 5.62 -25.37 14.98
N ASP A 44 6.89 -25.73 14.84
CA ASP A 44 7.53 -26.84 15.57
C ASP A 44 8.32 -26.39 16.80
N ASP A 45 8.20 -25.13 17.25
CA ASP A 45 8.92 -24.61 18.43
C ASP A 45 8.37 -25.24 19.73
N PRO A 46 9.07 -26.22 20.33
CA PRO A 46 8.56 -26.97 21.48
C PRO A 46 8.54 -26.11 22.75
N ASP A 47 9.33 -25.03 22.80
CA ASP A 47 9.37 -24.09 23.93
C ASP A 47 8.16 -23.13 23.91
N ARG A 48 7.53 -22.92 22.74
CA ARG A 48 6.24 -22.21 22.61
C ARG A 48 5.02 -23.11 22.75
N GLN A 49 5.14 -24.38 22.37
CA GLN A 49 4.07 -25.38 22.50
C GLN A 49 4.05 -26.07 23.87
N ALA A 50 4.94 -25.68 24.80
CA ALA A 50 5.01 -26.20 26.16
C ALA A 50 3.65 -26.09 26.86
N THR A 51 2.92 -27.20 26.80
CA THR A 51 1.76 -27.54 27.64
C THR A 51 2.35 -28.42 28.75
N PRO A 52 2.29 -27.97 30.00
CA PRO A 52 1.14 -28.25 30.86
C PRO A 52 0.35 -27.02 31.32
#